data_AF-A0A420UB82-F1
#
_entry.id   AF-A0A420UB82-F1
#
_cell.length_a   1.000
_cell.length_b   1.000
_cell.length_c   1.000
_cell.angle_alpha   90.00
_cell.angle_beta   90.00
_cell.angle_gamma   90.00
#
_symmetry.space_group_name_H-M   'P 1'
#
loop_
_entity.id
_entity.type
_entity.pdbx_description
1 polymer ?
#
loop_
_entity_poly.entity_id
_entity_poly.type
_entity_poly.pdbx_seq_one_letter_code
_entity_poly.pdbx_strand_id
1 'polypeptide(L)'
;MLPGIHSFTQTGVMSEAEMRCPDFEFVVPGKTVVDEDFMRVCMYGSASGASHGVTNTARSVVRRFVDGLLVVSEEWCILGSIRHGTRKNFSTQGDSGASIMGDDGRVAAILTCGAQGGNRGIHHILYATPIEWLLEEIRGHGYDV
;
A
#
# COMPACT_ATOMS: atom_id res chain seq x y z
N MET A 1 -27.44 -16.15 -2.41
CA MET A 1 -26.74 -15.15 -1.58
C MET A 1 -25.36 -15.74 -1.27
N LEU A 2 -24.28 -15.20 -1.86
CA LEU A 2 -22.91 -15.69 -1.66
C LEU A 2 -22.25 -14.88 -0.52
N PRO A 3 -21.63 -15.52 0.48
CA PRO A 3 -20.97 -14.81 1.57
C PRO A 3 -19.60 -14.27 1.11
N GLY A 4 -19.32 -13.01 1.45
CA GLY A 4 -17.94 -12.53 1.63
C GLY A 4 -17.27 -11.72 0.51
N ILE A 5 -18.01 -11.11 -0.43
CA ILE A 5 -17.41 -10.09 -1.30
C ILE A 5 -17.33 -8.79 -0.49
N HIS A 6 -16.15 -8.48 0.07
CA HIS A 6 -15.86 -7.12 0.52
C HIS A 6 -15.75 -6.23 -0.72
N SER A 7 -16.83 -5.53 -1.04
CA SER A 7 -16.85 -4.52 -2.09
C SER A 7 -16.17 -3.26 -1.55
N PHE A 8 -14.95 -3.00 -2.01
CA PHE A 8 -14.29 -1.72 -1.79
C PHE A 8 -14.80 -0.75 -2.85
N THR A 9 -15.43 0.34 -2.42
CA THR A 9 -15.84 1.44 -3.31
C THR A 9 -14.82 2.54 -3.15
N GLN A 10 -14.30 3.08 -4.24
CA GLN A 10 -13.39 4.23 -4.17
C GLN A 10 -14.16 5.46 -3.68
N THR A 11 -13.80 5.97 -2.49
CA THR A 11 -14.52 7.07 -1.82
C THR A 11 -13.74 8.39 -1.81
N GLY A 12 -12.45 8.37 -2.18
CA GLY A 12 -11.58 9.53 -2.18
C GLY A 12 -10.10 9.16 -2.11
N VAL A 13 -9.31 10.06 -1.56
CA VAL A 13 -7.86 9.90 -1.34
C VAL A 13 -7.54 10.06 0.15
N MET A 14 -6.53 9.32 0.62
CA MET A 14 -6.02 9.38 1.97
C MET A 14 -4.71 10.18 1.98
N SER A 15 -4.59 11.14 2.88
CA SER A 15 -3.35 11.92 3.02
C SER A 15 -2.23 11.06 3.57
N GLU A 16 -0.98 11.45 3.31
CA GLU A 16 0.17 10.74 3.85
C GLU A 16 0.16 10.79 5.39
N ALA A 17 -0.28 11.91 5.97
CA ALA A 17 -0.45 12.11 7.40
C ALA A 17 -1.41 11.09 8.04
N GLU A 18 -2.60 10.91 7.45
CA GLU A 18 -3.57 9.90 7.88
C GLU A 18 -3.06 8.48 7.67
N MET A 19 -2.29 8.25 6.59
CA MET A 19 -1.62 6.97 6.44
C MET A 19 -0.68 6.74 7.63
N ARG A 20 0.11 7.75 8.07
CA ARG A 20 1.12 7.64 9.16
C ARG A 20 0.52 7.30 10.52
N CYS A 21 -0.67 7.81 10.79
CA CYS A 21 -1.39 7.61 12.05
C CYS A 21 -2.80 7.15 11.70
N PRO A 22 -2.96 5.86 11.37
CA PRO A 22 -4.28 5.32 11.14
C PRO A 22 -5.07 5.39 12.46
N ASP A 23 -5.99 6.33 12.60
CA ASP A 23 -6.94 6.45 13.72
C ASP A 23 -7.99 5.33 13.67
N PHE A 24 -7.55 4.07 13.61
CA PHE A 24 -8.40 2.90 13.55
C PHE A 24 -8.38 2.20 14.91
N GLU A 25 -9.43 2.41 15.70
CA GLU A 25 -9.71 1.55 16.86
C GLU A 25 -10.07 0.14 16.38
N PHE A 26 -9.07 -0.73 16.25
CA PHE A 26 -9.30 -2.13 15.89
C PHE A 26 -9.22 -3.02 17.12
N VAL A 27 -10.33 -3.15 17.84
CA VAL A 27 -10.47 -4.19 18.88
C VAL A 27 -10.75 -5.52 18.18
N VAL A 28 -9.72 -6.34 17.95
CA VAL A 28 -9.91 -7.76 17.61
C VAL A 28 -10.07 -8.55 18.92
N PRO A 29 -11.24 -9.14 19.23
CA PRO A 29 -11.38 -9.94 20.44
C PRO A 29 -10.42 -11.14 20.42
N GLY A 30 -9.52 -11.21 21.40
CA GLY A 30 -8.66 -12.38 21.61
C GLY A 30 -7.33 -12.42 20.84
N LYS A 31 -6.84 -11.31 20.27
CA LYS A 31 -5.46 -11.23 19.76
C LYS A 31 -4.66 -10.14 20.44
N THR A 32 -3.41 -10.47 20.76
CA THR A 32 -2.40 -9.59 21.33
C THR A 32 -2.40 -8.26 20.60
N VAL A 33 -2.48 -7.17 21.36
CA VAL A 33 -2.22 -5.81 20.89
C VAL A 33 -0.92 -5.85 20.10
N VAL A 34 -1.01 -5.62 18.79
CA VAL A 34 0.18 -5.37 17.99
C VAL A 34 0.58 -3.95 18.37
N ASP A 35 1.75 -3.77 18.98
CA ASP A 35 2.28 -2.47 19.44
C ASP A 35 2.68 -1.55 18.26
N GLU A 36 2.12 -1.80 17.08
CA GLU A 36 2.44 -1.10 15.84
C GLU A 36 1.13 -0.80 15.13
N ASP A 37 0.90 0.48 14.84
CA ASP A 37 -0.26 0.93 14.07
C ASP A 37 -0.14 0.38 12.65
N PHE A 38 -1.14 -0.41 12.25
CA PHE A 38 -1.23 -0.96 10.90
C PHE A 38 -2.61 -0.69 10.30
N MET A 39 -2.62 -0.43 9.01
CA MET A 39 -3.84 -0.29 8.21
C MET A 39 -3.94 -1.51 7.30
N ARG A 40 -5.13 -2.13 7.23
CA ARG A 40 -5.39 -3.12 6.18
C ARG A 40 -5.58 -2.40 4.85
N VAL A 41 -5.02 -3.01 3.82
CA VAL A 41 -5.06 -2.47 2.46
C VAL A 41 -5.50 -3.53 1.49
N CYS A 42 -6.13 -3.08 0.42
CA CYS A 42 -6.47 -3.90 -0.72
C CYS A 42 -5.97 -3.27 -2.02
N MET A 43 -5.82 -4.11 -3.03
CA MET A 43 -5.54 -3.68 -4.39
C MET A 43 -6.23 -4.62 -5.38
N TYR A 44 -6.42 -4.13 -6.61
CA TYR A 44 -6.76 -4.97 -7.75
C TYR A 44 -5.66 -4.83 -8.81
N GLY A 45 -4.76 -5.80 -8.86
CA GLY A 45 -3.67 -5.84 -9.83
C GLY A 45 -4.07 -6.54 -11.12
N SER A 46 -3.51 -6.12 -12.26
CA SER A 46 -3.78 -6.77 -13.55
C SER A 46 -3.28 -8.21 -13.62
N ALA A 47 -2.25 -8.57 -12.85
CA ALA A 47 -1.65 -9.90 -12.82
C ALA A 47 -2.09 -10.69 -11.58
N SER A 48 -2.18 -10.05 -10.40
CA SER A 48 -2.56 -10.72 -9.15
C SER A 48 -4.07 -10.77 -8.88
N GLY A 49 -4.87 -9.96 -9.59
CA GLY A 49 -6.28 -9.76 -9.27
C GLY A 49 -6.46 -9.09 -7.91
N ALA A 50 -7.49 -9.50 -7.16
CA ALA A 50 -7.75 -8.95 -5.83
C ALA A 50 -6.73 -9.44 -4.79
N SER A 51 -6.07 -8.50 -4.13
CA SER A 51 -5.04 -8.75 -3.12
C SER A 51 -5.29 -7.93 -1.85
N HIS A 52 -4.88 -8.50 -0.72
CA HIS A 52 -5.09 -7.94 0.62
C HIS A 52 -3.82 -8.06 1.45
N GLY A 53 -3.55 -7.04 2.25
CA GLY A 53 -2.33 -6.90 3.02
C GLY A 53 -2.50 -5.93 4.18
N VAL A 54 -1.40 -5.61 4.83
CA VAL A 54 -1.32 -4.63 5.90
C VAL A 54 -0.12 -3.72 5.67
N THR A 55 -0.24 -2.46 6.03
CA THR A 55 0.91 -1.56 6.17
C THR A 55 1.70 -1.92 7.42
N ASN A 56 2.93 -1.41 7.52
CA ASN A 56 3.64 -1.32 8.78
C ASN A 56 4.20 0.11 8.93
N THR A 57 4.81 0.41 10.08
CA THR A 57 5.45 1.72 10.31
C THR A 57 6.82 1.83 9.63
N ALA A 58 7.36 0.72 9.11
CA ALA A 58 8.67 0.71 8.47
C ALA A 58 8.62 1.37 7.09
N ARG A 59 9.20 2.57 7.01
CA ARG A 59 9.38 3.31 5.75
C ARG A 59 10.71 2.96 5.11
N SER A 60 10.74 2.93 3.79
CA SER A 60 12.01 2.98 3.05
C SER A 60 12.17 4.32 2.37
N VAL A 61 13.30 4.96 2.65
CA VAL A 61 13.71 6.19 1.97
C VAL A 61 14.54 5.79 0.76
N VAL A 62 13.98 5.97 -0.42
CA VAL A 62 14.68 5.77 -1.68
C VAL A 62 15.32 7.09 -2.09
N ARG A 63 16.63 7.06 -2.37
CA ARG A 63 17.39 8.21 -2.83
C ARG A 63 17.92 7.89 -4.22
N ARG A 64 17.51 8.66 -5.22
CA ARG A 64 17.92 8.48 -6.62
C ARG A 64 18.44 9.81 -7.16
N PHE A 65 19.50 9.76 -7.94
CA PHE A 65 19.90 10.89 -8.76
C PHE A 65 19.23 10.79 -10.14
N VAL A 66 18.45 11.80 -10.52
CA VAL A 66 17.82 11.92 -11.84
C VAL A 66 18.31 13.23 -12.44
N ASP A 67 18.99 13.18 -13.59
CA ASP A 67 19.59 14.34 -14.25
C ASP A 67 20.45 15.22 -13.34
N GLY A 68 21.18 14.59 -12.41
CA GLY A 68 22.04 15.28 -11.43
C GLY A 68 21.32 15.86 -10.21
N LEU A 69 19.98 15.80 -10.17
CA LEU A 69 19.16 16.19 -9.02
C LEU A 69 18.94 15.01 -8.09
N LEU A 70 19.16 15.22 -6.78
CA LEU A 70 18.81 14.24 -5.76
C LEU A 70 17.29 14.24 -5.55
N VAL A 71 16.65 13.15 -5.98
CA VAL A 71 15.25 12.85 -5.70
C VAL A 71 15.20 11.90 -4.51
N VAL A 72 14.49 12.31 -3.47
CA VAL A 72 14.22 11.49 -2.28
C VAL A 72 12.74 11.17 -2.28
N SER A 73 12.40 9.88 -2.32
CA SER A 73 11.02 9.41 -2.15
C SER A 73 10.91 8.53 -0.92
N GLU A 74 9.78 8.64 -0.23
CA GLU A 74 9.43 7.71 0.84
C GLU A 74 8.44 6.70 0.30
N GLU A 75 8.79 5.42 0.44
CA GLU A 75 7.95 4.33 0.00
C GLU A 75 7.41 3.56 1.20
N TRP A 76 6.12 3.22 1.10
CA TRP A 76 5.39 2.51 2.14
C TRP A 76 5.55 1.00 1.98
N CYS A 77 5.97 0.34 3.07
CA CYS A 77 6.08 -1.11 3.10
C CYS A 77 4.70 -1.74 3.32
N ILE A 78 4.29 -2.57 2.37
CA ILE A 78 3.06 -3.35 2.45
C ILE A 78 3.42 -4.82 2.56
N LEU A 79 2.83 -5.48 3.56
CA LEU A 79 2.96 -6.89 3.82
C LEU A 79 1.73 -7.64 3.31
N GLY A 80 1.95 -8.67 2.50
CA GLY A 80 0.86 -9.54 2.06
C GLY A 80 0.19 -10.30 3.22
N SER A 81 -1.08 -10.67 3.03
CA SER A 81 -1.85 -11.42 4.03
C SER A 81 -1.25 -12.80 4.36
N ILE A 82 -1.45 -13.24 5.60
CA ILE A 82 -1.09 -14.59 6.04
C ILE A 82 -2.33 -15.50 5.88
N ARG A 83 -2.18 -16.59 5.11
CA ARG A 83 -3.18 -17.66 5.01
C ARG A 83 -2.53 -19.00 5.34
N HIS A 84 -3.16 -19.78 6.23
CA HIS A 84 -2.68 -21.11 6.63
C HIS A 84 -1.20 -21.14 7.06
N GLY A 85 -0.76 -20.12 7.82
CA GLY A 85 0.62 -20.02 8.32
C GLY A 85 1.65 -19.58 7.28
N THR A 86 1.26 -19.36 6.02
CA THR A 86 2.14 -18.89 4.95
C THR A 86 1.74 -17.48 4.53
N ARG A 87 2.71 -16.59 4.36
CA ARG A 87 2.44 -15.25 3.82
C ARG A 87 2.25 -15.35 2.31
N LYS A 88 1.20 -14.75 1.76
CA LYS A 88 0.99 -14.61 0.31
C LYS A 88 1.71 -13.35 -0.17
N ASN A 89 2.12 -13.32 -1.43
CA ASN A 89 2.55 -12.06 -2.05
C ASN A 89 1.35 -11.12 -2.17
N PHE A 90 1.55 -9.83 -1.90
CA PHE A 90 0.53 -8.81 -2.12
C PHE A 90 0.41 -8.45 -3.60
N SER A 91 1.52 -8.41 -4.34
CA SER A 91 1.53 -8.18 -5.79
C SER A 91 2.46 -9.13 -6.51
N THR A 92 2.37 -9.09 -7.84
CA THR A 92 3.20 -9.82 -8.79
C THR A 92 3.65 -8.90 -9.91
N GLN A 93 4.62 -9.36 -10.71
CA GLN A 93 5.06 -8.62 -11.89
C GLN A 93 3.86 -8.39 -12.84
N GLY A 94 3.65 -7.14 -13.23
CA GLY A 94 2.49 -6.72 -14.02
C GLY A 94 1.45 -5.92 -13.24
N ASP A 95 1.58 -5.81 -11.91
CA ASP A 95 0.67 -5.02 -11.07
C ASP A 95 1.10 -3.55 -10.89
N SER A 96 2.26 -3.14 -11.43
CA SER A 96 2.74 -1.76 -11.35
C SER A 96 1.68 -0.76 -11.83
N GLY A 97 1.52 0.33 -11.09
CA GLY A 97 0.50 1.35 -11.34
C GLY A 97 -0.86 1.06 -10.70
N ALA A 98 -1.07 -0.12 -10.12
CA ALA A 98 -2.32 -0.42 -9.42
C ALA A 98 -2.50 0.45 -8.17
N SER A 99 -3.72 0.94 -7.96
CA SER A 99 -4.09 1.70 -6.77
C SER A 99 -4.21 0.78 -5.55
N ILE A 100 -3.69 1.28 -4.43
CA ILE A 100 -3.80 0.65 -3.12
C ILE A 100 -4.78 1.47 -2.30
N MET A 101 -5.82 0.81 -1.81
CA MET A 101 -6.89 1.42 -1.03
C MET A 101 -6.83 0.94 0.42
N GLY A 102 -7.12 1.86 1.35
CA GLY A 102 -7.37 1.55 2.74
C GLY A 102 -8.73 0.90 2.96
N ASP A 103 -8.99 0.50 4.20
CA ASP A 103 -10.27 -0.12 4.62
C ASP A 103 -11.50 0.79 4.43
N ASP A 104 -11.30 2.10 4.40
CA ASP A 104 -12.33 3.12 4.21
C ASP A 104 -12.66 3.39 2.73
N GLY A 105 -12.01 2.67 1.81
CA GLY A 105 -12.18 2.81 0.38
C GLY A 105 -11.44 3.99 -0.24
N ARG A 106 -10.64 4.74 0.53
CA ARG A 106 -9.82 5.82 -0.01
C ARG A 106 -8.52 5.27 -0.59
N VAL A 107 -8.09 5.83 -1.72
CA VAL A 107 -6.79 5.50 -2.32
C VAL A 107 -5.70 6.13 -1.47
N ALA A 108 -4.77 5.31 -0.99
CA ALA A 108 -3.67 5.73 -0.15
C ALA A 108 -2.36 5.82 -0.94
N ALA A 109 -2.15 4.89 -1.88
CA ALA A 109 -0.90 4.83 -2.61
C ALA A 109 -1.07 4.22 -4.01
N ILE A 110 -0.05 4.39 -4.84
CA ILE A 110 0.11 3.69 -6.12
C ILE A 110 1.25 2.69 -5.99
N LEU A 111 1.05 1.47 -6.49
CA LEU A 111 2.09 0.45 -6.50
C LEU A 111 3.17 0.80 -7.52
N THR A 112 4.38 1.09 -7.05
CA THR A 112 5.51 1.50 -7.90
C THR A 112 6.35 0.28 -8.29
N CYS A 113 6.73 -0.53 -7.30
CA CYS A 113 7.43 -1.78 -7.52
C CYS A 113 7.16 -2.82 -6.41
N GLY A 114 7.18 -4.10 -6.77
CA GLY A 114 7.32 -5.18 -5.80
C GLY A 114 8.78 -5.59 -5.65
N ALA A 115 9.16 -6.17 -4.51
CA ALA A 115 10.51 -6.71 -4.32
C ALA A 115 10.83 -7.77 -5.40
N GLN A 116 11.69 -7.42 -6.36
CA GLN A 116 12.20 -8.35 -7.36
C GLN A 116 13.07 -9.41 -6.67
N GLY A 117 12.71 -10.67 -6.87
CA GLY A 117 13.22 -11.79 -6.12
C GLY A 117 14.62 -12.26 -6.52
N GLY A 118 15.58 -12.08 -5.60
CA GLY A 118 16.76 -12.96 -5.49
C GLY A 118 16.74 -13.83 -4.22
N ASN A 119 15.98 -13.45 -3.20
CA ASN A 119 16.00 -14.08 -1.88
C ASN A 119 14.61 -14.63 -1.53
N ARG A 120 14.48 -15.96 -1.43
CA ARG A 120 13.22 -16.74 -1.39
C ARG A 120 12.30 -16.47 -0.18
N GLY A 121 12.57 -15.46 0.64
CA GLY A 121 11.82 -15.13 1.86
C GLY A 121 11.30 -13.69 1.99
N ILE A 122 11.65 -12.77 1.07
CA ILE A 122 11.35 -11.33 1.21
C ILE A 122 10.30 -10.85 0.18
N HIS A 123 9.67 -11.75 -0.57
CA HIS A 123 8.68 -11.42 -1.63
C HIS A 123 7.37 -10.81 -1.11
N HIS A 124 7.26 -10.60 0.19
CA HIS A 124 6.07 -10.10 0.85
C HIS A 124 6.14 -8.61 1.14
N ILE A 125 7.29 -7.96 0.90
CA ILE A 125 7.49 -6.53 1.10
C ILE A 125 7.32 -5.84 -0.25
N LEU A 126 6.40 -4.89 -0.30
CA LEU A 126 6.17 -4.04 -1.45
C LEU A 126 6.32 -2.59 -1.07
N TYR A 127 6.68 -1.78 -2.05
CA TYR A 127 6.84 -0.36 -1.90
C TYR A 127 5.82 0.38 -2.74
N ALA A 128 5.06 1.24 -2.07
CA ALA A 128 4.03 2.06 -2.69
C ALA A 128 4.32 3.54 -2.48
N THR A 129 4.12 4.33 -3.53
CA THR A 129 4.25 5.79 -3.48
C THR A 129 2.92 6.39 -3.00
N PRO A 130 2.91 7.21 -1.94
CA PRO A 130 1.71 7.90 -1.48
C PRO A 130 1.06 8.70 -2.60
N ILE A 131 -0.27 8.64 -2.72
CA ILE A 131 -0.97 9.31 -3.82
C ILE A 131 -1.00 10.83 -3.65
N GLU A 132 -0.93 11.33 -2.42
CA GLU A 132 -0.92 12.76 -2.09
C GLU A 132 0.20 13.51 -2.83
N TRP A 133 1.43 12.99 -2.77
CA TRP A 133 2.58 13.57 -3.48
C TRP A 133 2.35 13.68 -5.00
N LEU A 134 1.79 12.62 -5.59
CA LEU A 134 1.51 12.60 -7.02
C LEU A 134 0.44 13.63 -7.40
N LEU A 135 -0.60 13.78 -6.57
CA LEU A 135 -1.66 14.75 -6.81
C LEU A 135 -1.16 16.19 -6.64
N GLU A 136 -0.30 16.46 -5.66
CA GLU A 136 0.36 17.76 -5.51
C GLU A 136 1.20 18.12 -6.74
N GLU A 137 1.96 17.16 -7.28
CA GLU A 137 2.75 17.36 -8.49
C GLU A 137 1.85 17.64 -9.71
N ILE A 138 0.79 16.85 -9.91
CA ILE A 138 -0.17 17.04 -11.00
C ILE A 138 -0.85 18.43 -10.91
N ARG A 139 -1.27 18.85 -9.70
CA ARG A 139 -1.83 20.19 -9.46
C ARG A 139 -0.81 21.29 -9.74
N GLY A 140 0.45 21.08 -9.36
CA GLY A 140 1.56 22.01 -9.65
C GLY A 140 1.77 22.27 -11.14
N HIS A 141 1.36 21.32 -11.99
CA HIS A 141 1.37 21.45 -13.45
C HIS A 141 0.09 22.04 -14.06
N GLY A 142 -0.87 22.50 -13.23
CA GLY A 142 -2.07 23.20 -13.67
C GLY A 142 -3.25 22.30 -14.04
N TYR A 143 -3.22 21.03 -13.64
CA TYR A 143 -4.33 20.09 -13.83
C TYR A 143 -5.28 20.12 -12.63
N ASP A 144 -6.58 19.96 -12.91
CA ASP A 144 -7.64 19.84 -11.89
C ASP A 144 -7.82 18.36 -11.50
N VAL A 145 -7.36 18.01 -10.30
CA VAL A 145 -7.35 16.63 -9.74
C VAL A 145 -7.66 16.59 -8.25
#